data_AF-A0A820IV24-F1
#
_entry.id   AF-A0A820IV24-F1
#
_cell.length_a   1.000
_cell.length_b   1.000
_cell.length_c   1.000
_cell.angle_alpha   90.00
_cell.angle_beta   90.00
_cell.angle_gamma   90.00
#
_symmetry.space_group_name_H-M   'P 1'
#
loop_
_entity.id
_entity.type
_entity.pdbx_description
1 polymer ?
#
loop_
_entity_poly.entity_id
_entity_poly.type
_entity_poly.pdbx_seq_one_letter_code
_entity_poly.pdbx_strand_id
1 'polypeptide(L)'
;MASENNTNIVQPLLTDLYQISMAYAYWKNRKHEEIAVFDLYFRKNPFGGEFTLFAGLEECLKFINNYKFQSTDIDYLRTTLPNYIEKEFYDYLSALNMNDIKIYAVPEGNK
;
A
#
# COMPACT_ATOMS: atom_id res chain seq x y z
N MET A 1 0.43 23.03 23.42
CA MET A 1 0.83 22.30 22.20
C MET A 1 0.88 20.83 22.55
N ALA A 2 -0.26 20.15 22.42
CA ALA A 2 -0.28 18.70 22.52
C ALA A 2 0.40 18.15 21.26
N SER A 3 1.46 17.38 21.44
CA SER A 3 2.05 16.59 20.37
C SER A 3 0.99 15.61 19.88
N GLU A 4 0.47 15.82 18.67
CA GLU A 4 -0.27 14.79 17.96
C GLU A 4 0.66 13.60 17.78
N ASN A 5 0.46 12.57 18.59
CA ASN A 5 1.05 11.26 18.35
C ASN A 5 0.43 10.72 17.06
N ASN A 6 1.08 11.03 15.92
CA ASN A 6 0.75 10.50 14.62
C ASN A 6 1.14 9.02 14.60
N THR A 7 0.35 8.21 15.28
CA THR A 7 0.44 6.75 15.20
C THR A 7 -0.12 6.41 13.82
N ASN A 8 0.73 6.36 12.79
CA ASN A 8 0.36 5.75 11.52
C ASN A 8 0.01 4.29 11.82
N ILE A 9 -1.28 4.01 11.99
CA ILE A 9 -1.80 2.67 12.38
C ILE A 9 -1.44 1.63 11.31
N VAL A 10 -1.23 2.06 10.07
CA VAL A 10 -0.88 1.21 8.93
C VAL A 10 0.48 1.66 8.37
N GLN A 11 1.44 0.74 8.37
CA GLN A 11 2.80 0.94 7.83
C GLN A 11 2.93 0.23 6.47
N PRO A 12 3.90 0.60 5.61
CA PRO A 12 4.14 -0.08 4.33
C PRO A 12 4.33 -1.59 4.44
N LEU A 13 4.92 -2.05 5.55
CA LEU A 13 5.16 -3.47 5.84
C LEU A 13 3.96 -4.21 6.43
N LEU A 14 2.82 -3.55 6.65
CA LEU A 14 1.56 -4.25 6.92
C LEU A 14 1.01 -4.81 5.60
N THR A 15 1.75 -5.74 5.04
CA THR A 15 1.49 -6.41 3.78
C THR A 15 2.11 -7.81 3.82
N ASP A 16 1.61 -8.70 2.98
CA ASP A 16 2.18 -10.04 2.88
C ASP A 16 3.53 -9.98 2.16
N LEU A 17 4.49 -10.83 2.57
CA LEU A 17 5.81 -10.91 1.93
C LEU A 17 5.73 -11.13 0.40
N TYR A 18 4.65 -11.77 -0.07
CA TYR A 18 4.35 -11.95 -1.48
C TYR A 18 4.28 -10.63 -2.26
N GLN A 19 3.73 -9.55 -1.68
CA GLN A 19 3.61 -8.27 -2.38
C GLN A 19 4.99 -7.65 -2.64
N ILE A 20 5.92 -7.79 -1.69
CA ILE A 20 7.30 -7.32 -1.85
C ILE A 20 8.06 -8.17 -2.88
N SER A 21 7.89 -9.48 -2.87
CA SER A 21 8.55 -10.36 -3.85
C SER A 21 7.99 -10.18 -5.26
N MET A 22 6.70 -9.89 -5.40
CA MET A 22 6.06 -9.48 -6.66
C MET A 22 6.61 -8.14 -7.15
N ALA A 23 6.67 -7.13 -6.28
CA ALA A 23 7.25 -5.83 -6.62
C ALA A 23 8.69 -5.96 -7.12
N TYR A 24 9.49 -6.82 -6.48
CA TYR A 24 10.83 -7.16 -6.95
C TYR A 24 10.82 -7.78 -8.35
N ALA A 25 9.94 -8.74 -8.62
CA ALA A 25 9.83 -9.35 -9.94
C ALA A 25 9.46 -8.33 -11.03
N TYR A 26 8.50 -7.43 -10.77
CA TYR A 26 8.16 -6.33 -11.70
C TYR A 26 9.31 -5.35 -11.90
N TRP A 27 10.00 -5.00 -10.81
CA TRP A 27 11.15 -4.10 -10.86
C TRP A 27 12.28 -4.70 -11.71
N LYS A 28 12.65 -5.96 -11.43
CA LYS A 28 13.69 -6.71 -12.13
C LYS A 28 13.42 -6.85 -13.63
N ASN A 29 12.16 -7.01 -14.01
CA ASN A 29 11.72 -7.12 -15.41
C ASN A 29 11.40 -5.76 -16.06
N ARG A 30 11.66 -4.64 -15.39
CA ARG A 30 11.37 -3.27 -15.88
C ARG A 30 9.90 -3.03 -16.24
N LYS A 31 9.00 -3.69 -15.52
CA LYS A 31 7.54 -3.58 -15.69
C LYS A 31 6.85 -2.74 -14.61
N HIS A 32 7.60 -2.31 -13.59
CA HIS A 32 7.08 -1.60 -12.42
C HIS A 32 6.52 -0.20 -12.74
N GLU A 33 6.87 0.37 -13.90
CA GLU A 33 6.33 1.65 -14.38
C GLU A 33 5.17 1.50 -15.38
N GLU A 34 4.78 0.25 -15.72
CA GLU A 34 3.63 0.01 -16.58
C GLU A 34 2.34 0.39 -15.84
N ILE A 35 1.42 1.06 -16.56
CA ILE A 35 0.14 1.47 -15.98
C ILE A 35 -0.71 0.23 -15.69
N ALA A 36 -1.13 0.10 -14.44
CA ALA A 36 -2.05 -0.92 -13.97
C ALA A 36 -3.33 -0.30 -13.40
N VAL A 37 -4.45 -1.03 -13.51
CA VAL A 37 -5.76 -0.63 -12.98
C VAL A 37 -6.30 -1.76 -12.12
N PHE A 38 -6.81 -1.41 -10.93
CA PHE A 38 -7.39 -2.34 -9.97
C PHE A 38 -8.76 -1.84 -9.53
N ASP A 39 -9.76 -2.73 -9.59
CA ASP A 39 -11.11 -2.47 -9.08
C ASP A 39 -11.36 -3.26 -7.79
N LEU A 40 -11.79 -2.57 -6.74
CA LEU A 40 -12.16 -3.18 -5.47
C LEU A 40 -13.68 -3.29 -5.35
N TYR A 41 -14.18 -4.52 -5.21
CA TYR A 41 -15.60 -4.80 -5.01
C TYR A 41 -15.76 -6.10 -4.21
N PHE A 42 -16.93 -6.28 -3.59
CA PHE A 42 -17.32 -7.52 -2.93
C PHE A 42 -18.46 -8.19 -3.71
N ARG A 43 -18.56 -9.52 -3.61
CA ARG A 43 -19.50 -10.30 -4.43
C ARG A 43 -20.83 -10.62 -3.73
N LYS A 44 -20.88 -10.47 -2.41
CA LYS A 44 -22.03 -10.82 -1.58
C LYS A 44 -22.22 -9.76 -0.52
N ASN A 45 -23.46 -9.29 -0.38
CA ASN A 45 -23.79 -8.41 0.73
C ASN A 45 -23.51 -9.11 2.07
N PRO A 46 -22.86 -8.43 3.02
CA PRO A 46 -22.67 -8.96 4.34
C PRO A 46 -24.03 -9.10 5.05
N PHE A 47 -24.09 -10.02 6.01
CA PHE A 47 -25.27 -10.24 6.86
C PHE A 47 -26.58 -10.62 6.12
N GLY A 48 -26.50 -11.00 4.84
CA GLY A 48 -27.67 -11.35 4.03
C GLY A 48 -28.56 -10.15 3.65
N GLY A 49 -28.03 -8.93 3.77
CA GLY A 49 -28.76 -7.71 3.43
C GLY A 49 -28.89 -7.45 1.93
N GLU A 50 -29.70 -6.45 1.57
CA GLU A 50 -29.92 -6.04 0.18
C GLU A 50 -28.94 -4.94 -0.28
N PHE A 51 -28.33 -4.21 0.66
CA PHE A 51 -27.35 -3.14 0.39
C PHE A 51 -26.26 -3.09 1.46
N THR A 52 -25.16 -2.41 1.14
CA THR A 52 -24.02 -2.18 2.05
C THR A 52 -23.69 -0.70 2.06
N LEU A 53 -23.30 -0.17 3.21
CA LEU A 53 -22.80 1.20 3.31
C LEU A 53 -21.29 1.21 3.17
N PHE A 54 -20.77 2.10 2.33
CA PHE A 54 -19.32 2.27 2.16
C PHE A 54 -18.75 3.20 3.24
N ALA A 55 -17.66 2.78 3.88
CA ALA A 55 -16.91 3.51 4.89
C ALA A 55 -15.43 3.10 4.89
N GLY A 56 -14.54 3.99 5.36
CA GLY A 56 -13.09 3.74 5.48
C GLY A 56 -12.24 4.38 4.38
N LEU A 57 -12.82 5.28 3.58
CA LEU A 57 -12.12 6.07 2.59
C LEU A 57 -11.16 7.06 3.24
N GLU A 58 -11.55 7.70 4.35
CA GLU A 58 -10.70 8.68 5.04
C GLU A 58 -9.38 8.05 5.51
N GLU A 59 -9.43 6.89 6.16
CA GLU A 59 -8.25 6.16 6.61
C GLU A 59 -7.40 5.70 5.44
N CYS A 60 -8.02 5.24 4.35
CA CYS A 60 -7.32 4.84 3.13
C CYS A 60 -6.53 6.01 2.52
N LEU A 61 -7.15 7.18 2.41
CA LEU A 61 -6.49 8.38 1.90
C LEU A 61 -5.36 8.85 2.83
N LYS A 62 -5.56 8.81 4.15
CA LYS A 62 -4.51 9.12 5.13
C LYS A 62 -3.32 8.18 4.99
N PHE A 63 -3.55 6.89 4.81
CA PHE A 63 -2.47 5.91 4.60
C PHE A 63 -1.68 6.20 3.32
N ILE A 64 -2.37 6.41 2.20
CA ILE A 64 -1.73 6.66 0.90
C ILE A 64 -0.91 7.96 0.92
N ASN A 65 -1.45 9.03 1.51
CA ASN A 65 -0.77 10.32 1.62
C ASN A 65 0.49 10.27 2.50
N ASN A 66 0.53 9.38 3.48
CA ASN A 66 1.66 9.23 4.40
C ASN A 66 2.52 7.99 4.10
N TYR A 67 2.28 7.32 2.98
CA TYR A 67 2.99 6.10 2.64
C TYR A 67 4.46 6.40 2.37
N LYS A 68 5.34 5.82 3.17
CA LYS A 68 6.79 5.88 2.96
C LYS A 68 7.47 4.77 3.74
N PHE A 69 8.38 4.04 3.09
CA PHE A 69 9.28 3.12 3.77
C PHE A 69 10.25 3.89 4.68
N GLN A 70 10.30 3.52 5.95
CA GLN A 70 11.29 4.02 6.89
C GLN A 70 12.61 3.27 6.72
N SER A 71 13.72 3.86 7.18
CA SER A 71 15.03 3.18 7.14
C SER A 71 15.00 1.83 7.85
N THR A 72 14.27 1.74 8.97
CA THR A 72 14.06 0.50 9.73
C THR A 72 13.31 -0.56 8.92
N ASP A 73 12.37 -0.16 8.07
CA ASP A 73 11.65 -1.09 7.19
C ASP A 73 12.59 -1.68 6.14
N ILE A 74 13.46 -0.83 5.56
CA ILE A 74 14.45 -1.25 4.57
C ILE A 74 15.47 -2.18 5.21
N ASP A 75 15.96 -1.87 6.42
CA ASP A 75 16.87 -2.73 7.16
C ASP A 75 16.22 -4.09 7.46
N TYR A 76 14.95 -4.10 7.87
CA TYR A 76 14.21 -5.34 8.07
C TYR A 76 14.08 -6.16 6.77
N LEU A 77 13.74 -5.53 5.64
CA LEU A 77 13.66 -6.19 4.34
C LEU A 77 15.00 -6.77 3.88
N ARG A 78 16.13 -6.13 4.21
CA ARG A 78 17.47 -6.69 3.93
C ARG A 78 17.73 -7.99 4.67
N THR A 79 17.16 -8.16 5.87
CA THR A 79 17.30 -9.40 6.66
C THR A 79 16.32 -10.50 6.27
N THR A 80 15.18 -10.13 5.67
CA THR A 80 14.07 -11.06 5.38
C THR A 80 14.11 -11.57 3.94
N LEU A 81 14.53 -10.72 2.99
CA LEU A 81 14.62 -11.09 1.58
C LEU A 81 15.90 -11.90 1.29
N PRO A 82 15.91 -12.71 0.22
CA PRO A 82 17.10 -13.46 -0.17
C PRO A 82 18.32 -12.58 -0.46
N ASN A 83 19.52 -13.08 -0.18
CA ASN A 83 20.77 -12.33 -0.34
C ASN A 83 21.13 -11.95 -1.79
N TYR A 84 20.39 -12.45 -2.79
CA TYR A 84 20.63 -12.14 -4.19
C TYR A 84 19.88 -10.88 -4.69
N ILE A 85 19.05 -10.25 -3.84
CA ILE A 85 18.32 -9.05 -4.21
C ILE A 85 19.29 -7.87 -4.38
N GLU A 86 19.14 -7.12 -5.47
CA GLU A 86 19.98 -5.98 -5.79
C GLU A 86 19.80 -4.82 -4.79
N LYS A 87 20.90 -4.11 -4.49
CA LYS A 87 20.86 -2.96 -3.60
C LYS A 87 19.91 -1.89 -4.13
N GLU A 88 19.88 -1.71 -5.44
CA GLU A 88 19.09 -0.75 -6.19
C GLU A 88 17.58 -0.96 -6.01
N PHE A 89 17.13 -2.19 -5.74
CA PHE A 89 15.72 -2.44 -5.41
C PHE A 89 15.36 -1.80 -4.06
N TYR A 90 16.24 -1.85 -3.07
CA TYR A 90 16.02 -1.18 -1.78
C TYR A 90 16.09 0.35 -1.91
N ASP A 91 16.96 0.86 -2.77
CA ASP A 91 17.03 2.29 -3.08
C ASP A 91 15.72 2.74 -3.76
N TYR A 92 15.16 1.92 -4.66
CA TYR A 92 13.84 2.12 -5.26
C TYR A 92 12.71 2.15 -4.21
N LEU A 93 12.64 1.15 -3.32
CA LEU A 93 11.63 1.13 -2.25
C LEU A 93 11.73 2.35 -1.33
N SER A 94 12.96 2.79 -1.01
CA SER A 94 13.20 3.97 -0.16
C SER A 94 12.72 5.29 -0.80
N ALA A 95 12.72 5.36 -2.13
CA ALA A 95 12.28 6.52 -2.90
C ALA A 95 10.80 6.48 -3.29
N LEU A 96 10.12 5.35 -3.08
CA LEU A 96 8.74 5.14 -3.48
C LEU A 96 7.81 6.12 -2.75
N ASN A 97 6.90 6.72 -3.51
CA ASN A 97 5.84 7.60 -3.04
C ASN A 97 4.58 7.39 -3.88
N MET A 98 3.46 7.96 -3.44
CA MET A 98 2.14 7.68 -4.00
C MET A 98 1.60 8.80 -4.92
N ASN A 99 2.48 9.68 -5.40
CA ASN A 99 2.07 10.88 -6.15
C ASN A 99 1.40 10.57 -7.50
N ASP A 100 1.77 9.44 -8.12
CA ASP A 100 1.24 9.04 -9.44
C ASP A 100 -0.05 8.21 -9.35
N ILE A 101 -0.54 7.92 -8.14
CA ILE A 101 -1.75 7.15 -7.93
C ILE A 101 -2.99 8.03 -8.12
N LYS A 102 -3.97 7.50 -8.86
CA LYS A 102 -5.31 8.08 -8.99
C LYS A 102 -6.33 7.15 -8.36
N ILE A 103 -7.17 7.70 -7.49
CA ILE A 103 -8.21 6.95 -6.77
C ILE A 103 -9.56 7.48 -7.17
N TYR A 104 -10.44 6.58 -7.58
CA TYR A 104 -11.86 6.84 -7.78
C TYR A 104 -12.61 6.04 -6.71
N ALA A 105 -13.44 6.72 -5.92
CA ALA A 105 -14.17 6.10 -4.84
C ALA A 105 -15.60 6.64 -4.75
N VAL A 106 -16.50 5.80 -4.26
CA VAL A 106 -17.84 6.23 -3.85
C VAL A 106 -17.69 7.10 -2.59
N PRO A 107 -18.42 8.21 -2.44
CA PRO A 107 -18.36 8.99 -1.21
C PRO A 107 -18.85 8.16 -0.02
N GLU A 108 -18.22 8.31 1.14
CA GLU A 108 -18.64 7.60 2.36
C GLU A 108 -20.10 7.88 2.72
N GLY A 109 -20.76 6.88 3.32
CA GLY A 109 -22.16 6.96 3.72
C GLY A 109 -23.15 6.77 2.57
N ASN A 110 -22.69 6.58 1.33
CA ASN A 110 -23.54 6.13 0.24
C ASN A 110 -23.74 4.61 0.25
N LYS A 111 -24.84 4.20 -0.39
CA LYS A 111 -25.21 2.81 -0.67
C LYS A 111 -24.47 2.25 -1.89
#